data_AF-A0A7C2SSM9-F1
#
_entry.id   AF-A0A7C2SSM9-F1
#
_cell.length_a   1.000
_cell.length_b   1.000
_cell.length_c   1.000
_cell.angle_alpha   90.00
_cell.angle_beta   90.00
_cell.angle_gamma   90.00
#
_symmetry.space_group_name_H-M   'P 1'
#
loop_
_entity.id
_entity.type
_entity.pdbx_description
1 polymer ?
#
loop_
_entity_poly.entity_id
_entity_poly.type
_entity_poly.pdbx_seq_one_letter_code
_entity_poly.pdbx_strand_id
1 'polypeptide(L)'
;MKKKIIYILVVLSVLLLLTNLIMNLSTQKKTIDEGKPEANTNLIDSLFLQTIAMFNLDESWIKKVPISSRAYDSLNYVYRITLPGDLRPAVVLFQINKTYTNLPVELISDEKIVNSNTTLNIFSNDILKLQASFQVKSELIREHASFSFIINNFSKLNEEKIEKIFRSTLPLNILLKPSAQSDSLIRKISSNKKTYSILIDDEIDGDSYLLKPELSKKRLRESIRYISWNFPDAQLYIINDKSKIFNSAVYNFVRDEFNTRNIELLPLTNFINISSDYDEAVSLLKFYLESGIGKQGKFVIIPGDTFSRLESIFLVNKLRGTKFYSPSEMMRINSEMKVAN
;
A
#
# COMPACT_ATOMS: atom_id res chain seq x y z
N MET A 1 39.90 -41.22 62.53
CA MET A 1 40.45 -40.83 61.20
C MET A 1 39.40 -40.45 60.16
N LYS A 2 38.29 -41.20 60.00
CA LYS A 2 37.25 -40.92 58.97
C LYS A 2 36.65 -39.49 59.00
N LYS A 3 36.37 -38.93 60.19
CA LYS A 3 35.83 -37.56 60.32
C LYS A 3 36.79 -36.45 59.89
N LYS A 4 38.11 -36.63 60.06
CA LYS A 4 39.13 -35.66 59.62
C LYS A 4 39.24 -35.62 58.09
N ILE A 5 39.13 -36.78 57.44
CA ILE A 5 39.16 -36.89 55.97
C ILE A 5 37.94 -36.19 55.35
N ILE A 6 36.76 -36.37 55.95
CA ILE A 6 35.54 -35.68 55.50
C ILE A 6 35.69 -34.16 55.63
N TYR A 7 36.23 -33.67 56.75
CA TYR A 7 36.45 -32.24 56.95
C TYR A 7 37.43 -31.64 55.93
N ILE A 8 38.51 -32.37 55.61
CA ILE A 8 39.49 -31.96 54.60
C ILE A 8 38.83 -31.91 53.21
N LEU A 9 38.00 -32.90 52.86
CA LEU A 9 37.27 -32.92 51.59
C LEU A 9 36.28 -31.77 51.46
N VAL A 10 35.57 -31.42 52.54
CA VAL A 10 34.64 -30.28 52.56
C VAL A 10 35.39 -28.97 52.37
N VAL A 11 36.49 -28.76 53.09
CA VAL A 11 37.32 -27.55 52.93
C VAL A 11 37.90 -27.46 51.52
N LEU A 12 38.38 -28.58 50.97
CA LEU A 12 38.92 -28.64 49.60
C LEU A 12 37.84 -28.33 48.55
N SER A 13 36.61 -28.83 48.75
CA SER A 13 35.47 -28.55 47.87
C SER A 13 35.09 -27.07 47.89
N VAL A 14 35.03 -26.44 49.07
CA VAL A 14 34.77 -25.00 49.19
C VAL A 14 35.89 -24.18 48.54
N LEU A 15 37.15 -24.61 48.72
CA LEU A 15 38.30 -23.95 48.12
C LEU A 15 38.25 -24.02 46.60
N LEU A 16 37.94 -25.19 46.02
CA LEU A 16 37.76 -25.40 44.59
C LEU A 16 36.62 -24.55 44.01
N LEU A 17 35.53 -24.39 44.76
CA LEU A 17 34.38 -23.59 44.36
C LEU A 17 34.75 -22.10 44.33
N LEU A 18 35.52 -21.62 45.31
CA LEU A 18 36.07 -20.27 45.34
C LEU A 18 37.06 -20.04 44.20
N THR A 19 37.99 -20.96 43.92
CA THR A 19 38.90 -20.82 42.77
C THR A 19 38.16 -20.83 41.45
N ASN A 20 37.12 -21.64 41.28
CA ASN A 20 36.28 -21.63 40.08
C ASN A 20 35.54 -20.29 39.91
N LEU A 21 35.04 -19.72 41.02
CA LEU A 21 34.33 -18.44 41.02
C LEU A 21 35.29 -17.27 40.72
N ILE A 22 36.50 -17.29 41.28
CA ILE A 22 37.56 -16.32 40.97
C ILE A 22 38.08 -16.50 39.53
N MET A 23 38.24 -17.75 39.06
CA MET A 23 38.61 -18.01 37.67
C MET A 23 37.53 -17.48 36.74
N ASN A 24 36.24 -17.74 36.96
CA ASN A 24 35.15 -17.20 36.13
C ASN A 24 35.09 -15.66 36.15
N LEU A 25 35.39 -15.02 37.28
CA LEU A 25 35.51 -13.56 37.36
C LEU A 25 36.75 -13.03 36.60
N SER A 26 37.84 -13.81 36.56
CA SER A 26 39.09 -13.43 35.90
C SER A 26 39.16 -13.83 34.42
N THR A 27 38.39 -14.82 33.97
CA THR A 27 38.25 -15.24 32.56
C THR A 27 37.12 -14.54 31.83
N GLN A 28 36.36 -13.64 32.48
CA GLN A 28 35.70 -12.52 31.79
C GLN A 28 36.71 -11.48 31.27
N LYS A 29 37.82 -11.94 30.72
CA LYS A 29 38.54 -11.16 29.71
C LYS A 29 37.60 -11.18 28.52
N LYS A 30 36.97 -10.03 28.22
CA LYS A 30 36.22 -9.78 26.97
C LYS A 30 36.91 -10.59 25.88
N THR A 31 36.24 -11.64 25.40
CA THR A 31 36.59 -12.22 24.11
C THR A 31 36.65 -11.03 23.18
N ILE A 32 37.85 -10.71 22.71
CA ILE A 32 38.01 -9.84 21.56
C ILE A 32 37.33 -10.65 20.47
N ASP A 33 36.03 -10.36 20.28
CA ASP A 33 35.27 -10.90 19.16
C ASP A 33 36.14 -10.63 17.93
N GLU A 34 36.49 -11.69 17.22
CA GLU A 34 36.97 -11.59 15.85
C GLU A 34 36.01 -10.63 15.15
N GLY A 35 36.50 -9.44 14.79
CA GLY A 35 35.69 -8.24 14.68
C GLY A 35 34.40 -8.49 13.93
N LYS A 36 33.26 -8.42 14.65
CA LYS A 36 31.95 -8.44 14.00
C LYS A 36 32.00 -7.38 12.89
N PRO A 37 31.59 -7.71 11.66
CA PRO A 37 31.67 -6.78 10.54
C PRO A 37 31.00 -5.46 10.91
N GLU A 38 31.74 -4.36 10.86
CA GLU A 38 31.25 -3.06 11.31
C GLU A 38 30.69 -2.27 10.11
N ALA A 39 29.41 -1.92 10.19
CA ALA A 39 28.82 -0.96 9.27
C ALA A 39 29.20 0.48 9.66
N ASN A 40 29.60 1.27 8.66
CA ASN A 40 29.95 2.68 8.81
C ASN A 40 28.73 3.52 9.26
N THR A 41 28.88 4.33 10.31
CA THR A 41 27.83 5.21 10.84
C THR A 41 27.23 6.14 9.79
N ASN A 42 28.04 6.69 8.87
CA ASN A 42 27.56 7.59 7.82
C ASN A 42 26.69 6.84 6.80
N LEU A 43 27.03 5.58 6.52
CA LEU A 43 26.20 4.72 5.67
C LEU A 43 24.88 4.42 6.35
N ILE A 44 24.90 4.09 7.65
CA ILE A 44 23.69 3.87 8.44
C ILE A 44 22.80 5.11 8.42
N ASP A 45 23.35 6.29 8.71
CA ASP A 45 22.60 7.55 8.71
C ASP A 45 22.00 7.87 7.33
N SER A 46 22.79 7.70 6.26
CA SER A 46 22.34 7.95 4.90
C SER A 46 21.19 7.02 4.49
N LEU A 47 21.32 5.71 4.76
CA LEU A 47 20.26 4.73 4.46
C LEU A 47 18.99 4.97 5.29
N PHE A 48 19.15 5.42 6.54
CA PHE A 48 18.03 5.76 7.40
C PHE A 48 17.26 6.94 6.80
N LEU A 49 17.94 8.04 6.50
CA LEU A 49 17.32 9.23 5.90
C LEU A 49 16.72 8.94 4.52
N GLN A 50 17.39 8.16 3.67
CA GLN A 50 16.83 7.71 2.40
C GLN A 50 15.53 6.92 2.59
N THR A 51 15.50 6.02 3.58
CA THR A 51 14.29 5.25 3.90
C THR A 51 13.17 6.15 4.41
N ILE A 52 13.48 7.12 5.29
CA ILE A 52 12.48 8.08 5.78
C ILE A 52 11.94 8.97 4.66
N ALA A 53 12.79 9.40 3.73
CA ALA A 53 12.39 10.21 2.58
C ALA A 53 11.36 9.52 1.67
N MET A 54 11.32 8.17 1.64
CA MET A 54 10.32 7.42 0.88
C MET A 54 8.88 7.66 1.35
N PHE A 55 8.68 8.16 2.56
CA PHE A 55 7.34 8.41 3.12
C PHE A 55 6.82 9.83 2.84
N ASN A 56 7.60 10.67 2.16
CA ASN A 56 7.23 12.04 1.79
C ASN A 56 6.71 12.84 3.01
N LEU A 57 7.44 12.75 4.12
CA LEU A 57 7.16 13.53 5.33
C LEU A 57 7.65 14.96 5.14
N ASP A 58 6.93 15.92 5.73
CA ASP A 58 7.38 17.31 5.78
C ASP A 58 8.70 17.40 6.56
N GLU A 59 9.65 18.21 6.08
CA GLU A 59 10.96 18.37 6.72
C GLU A 59 10.83 18.86 8.18
N SER A 60 9.82 19.68 8.47
CA SER A 60 9.54 20.17 9.82
C SER A 60 9.15 19.05 10.82
N TRP A 61 8.75 17.88 10.30
CA TRP A 61 8.40 16.71 11.09
C TRP A 61 9.61 15.85 11.45
N ILE A 62 10.78 16.11 10.84
CA ILE A 62 12.02 15.37 11.07
C ILE A 62 13.01 16.28 11.81
N LYS A 63 13.24 16.03 13.10
CA LYS A 63 14.14 16.84 13.92
C LYS A 63 15.38 16.05 14.31
N LYS A 64 16.56 16.59 14.01
CA LYS A 64 17.85 16.08 14.47
C LYS A 64 18.24 16.81 15.74
N VAL A 65 18.23 16.09 16.87
CA VAL A 65 18.49 16.67 18.20
C VAL A 65 19.87 16.22 18.68
N PRO A 66 20.81 17.14 18.94
CA PRO A 66 22.13 16.78 19.43
C PRO A 66 22.05 16.23 20.87
N ILE A 67 22.95 15.31 21.22
CA ILE A 67 23.04 14.72 22.55
C ILE A 67 24.46 14.95 23.08
N SER A 68 24.57 15.48 24.29
CA SER A 68 25.86 15.75 24.96
C SER A 68 26.23 14.68 26.00
N SER A 69 25.63 13.49 25.92
CA SER A 69 25.79 12.45 26.93
C SER A 69 27.10 11.70 26.75
N ARG A 70 27.95 11.72 27.79
CA ARG A 70 29.21 10.95 27.87
C ARG A 70 29.00 9.43 27.88
N ALA A 71 27.76 8.94 28.01
CA ALA A 71 27.45 7.51 28.06
C ALA A 71 27.39 6.84 26.68
N TYR A 72 27.35 7.60 25.59
CA TYR A 72 27.25 7.10 24.22
C TYR A 72 28.38 7.65 23.35
N ASP A 73 29.52 6.95 23.32
CA ASP A 73 30.75 7.40 22.67
C ASP A 73 30.63 7.56 21.13
N SER A 74 29.59 6.98 20.52
CA SER A 74 29.36 7.01 19.07
C SER A 74 28.09 7.73 18.62
N LEU A 75 27.24 8.21 19.55
CA LEU A 75 25.94 8.80 19.22
C LEU A 75 25.94 10.32 19.44
N ASN A 76 26.09 11.07 18.35
CA ASN A 76 26.13 12.55 18.41
C ASN A 76 24.74 13.20 18.44
N TYR A 77 23.71 12.50 17.96
CA TYR A 77 22.35 13.02 17.83
C TYR A 77 21.31 11.90 17.77
N VAL A 78 20.04 12.26 18.01
CA VAL A 78 18.86 11.41 17.85
C VAL A 78 17.90 12.05 16.85
N TYR A 79 17.24 11.23 16.04
CA TYR A 79 16.11 11.67 15.23
C TYR A 79 14.80 11.63 16.03
N ARG A 80 14.04 12.73 15.99
CA ARG A 80 12.65 12.79 16.44
C ARG A 80 11.77 13.01 15.22
N ILE A 81 11.02 11.98 14.84
CA ILE A 81 10.21 11.94 13.64
C ILE A 81 8.75 11.93 14.06
N THR A 82 8.00 12.93 13.59
CA THR A 82 6.54 12.97 13.79
C THR A 82 5.88 12.29 12.60
N LEU A 83 5.07 11.27 12.85
CA LEU A 83 4.34 10.54 11.83
C LEU A 83 2.89 11.01 11.77
N PRO A 84 2.32 11.17 10.56
CA PRO A 84 0.91 11.48 10.38
C PRO A 84 0.03 10.28 10.78
N GLY A 85 -1.25 10.54 11.08
CA GLY A 85 -2.19 9.50 11.55
C GLY A 85 -2.41 8.36 10.57
N ASP A 86 -2.11 8.57 9.29
CA ASP A 86 -2.26 7.59 8.22
C ASP A 86 -1.02 6.69 8.01
N LEU A 87 0.09 6.96 8.71
CA LEU A 87 1.34 6.21 8.62
C LEU A 87 1.70 5.59 9.99
N ARG A 88 1.58 4.26 10.07
CA ARG A 88 1.88 3.53 11.31
C ARG A 88 3.39 3.35 11.49
N PRO A 89 3.93 3.46 12.72
CA PRO A 89 5.34 3.19 13.01
C PRO A 89 5.81 1.83 12.49
N ALA A 90 4.98 0.79 12.64
CA ALA A 90 5.29 -0.56 12.17
C ALA A 90 5.60 -0.63 10.65
N VAL A 91 4.93 0.19 9.82
CA VAL A 91 5.21 0.24 8.38
C VAL A 91 6.58 0.86 8.11
N VAL A 92 6.93 1.91 8.86
CA VAL A 92 8.24 2.57 8.76
C VAL A 92 9.35 1.62 9.21
N LEU A 93 9.18 0.97 10.37
CA LEU A 93 10.13 -0.01 10.89
C LEU A 93 10.33 -1.19 9.93
N PHE A 94 9.25 -1.70 9.33
CA PHE A 94 9.34 -2.77 8.35
C PHE A 94 10.17 -2.36 7.12
N GLN A 95 10.00 -1.14 6.63
CA GLN A 95 10.78 -0.65 5.50
C GLN A 95 12.25 -0.43 5.88
N ILE A 96 12.51 0.10 7.08
CA ILE A 96 13.86 0.19 7.63
C ILE A 96 14.50 -1.20 7.68
N ASN A 97 13.84 -2.19 8.29
CA ASN A 97 14.38 -3.55 8.38
C ASN A 97 14.72 -4.14 7.01
N LYS A 98 13.90 -3.90 5.98
CA LYS A 98 14.21 -4.27 4.60
C LYS A 98 15.47 -3.61 4.04
N THR A 99 15.65 -2.30 4.28
CA THR A 99 16.85 -1.57 3.85
C THR A 99 18.13 -2.14 4.46
N TYR A 100 18.07 -2.60 5.72
CA TYR A 100 19.25 -3.11 6.45
C TYR A 100 19.42 -4.64 6.44
N THR A 101 18.56 -5.40 5.76
CA THR A 101 18.54 -6.88 5.82
C THR A 101 19.89 -7.54 5.49
N ASN A 102 20.70 -6.91 4.63
CA ASN A 102 22.00 -7.43 4.20
C ASN A 102 23.20 -6.70 4.86
N LEU A 103 22.94 -5.90 5.90
CA LEU A 103 23.97 -5.17 6.62
C LEU A 103 24.20 -5.81 7.99
N PRO A 104 25.44 -5.77 8.51
CA PRO A 104 25.78 -6.32 9.81
C PRO A 104 25.34 -5.36 10.94
N VAL A 105 24.04 -5.11 11.02
CA VAL A 105 23.42 -4.24 12.02
C VAL A 105 22.32 -4.98 12.77
N GLU A 106 22.12 -4.61 14.02
CA GLU A 106 21.01 -5.09 14.84
C GLU A 106 20.00 -3.94 15.03
N LEU A 107 18.73 -4.25 14.79
CA LEU A 107 17.61 -3.31 14.90
C LEU A 107 16.77 -3.69 16.11
N ILE A 108 16.75 -2.83 17.13
CA ILE A 108 15.92 -3.03 18.32
C ILE A 108 14.88 -1.92 18.37
N SER A 109 13.60 -2.30 18.44
CA SER A 109 12.49 -1.36 18.56
C SER A 109 11.73 -1.57 19.86
N ASP A 110 11.50 -0.47 20.59
CA ASP A 110 10.72 -0.46 21.82
C ASP A 110 9.47 0.41 21.64
N GLU A 111 8.31 -0.15 21.93
CA GLU A 111 7.03 0.56 21.88
C GLU A 111 6.29 0.41 23.21
N LYS A 112 5.98 1.53 23.87
CA LYS A 112 5.29 1.52 25.17
C LYS A 112 3.78 1.28 25.04
N ILE A 113 3.17 1.77 23.96
CA ILE A 113 1.76 1.57 23.61
C ILE A 113 1.70 1.35 22.10
N VAL A 114 0.98 0.32 21.66
CA VAL A 114 0.87 -0.07 20.24
C VAL A 114 0.43 1.12 19.36
N ASN A 115 1.18 1.37 18.28
CA ASN A 115 1.02 2.48 17.33
C ASN A 115 1.18 3.90 17.91
N SER A 116 2.07 4.10 18.88
CA SER A 116 2.29 5.41 19.51
C SER A 116 3.76 5.86 19.39
N ASN A 117 4.40 6.11 20.53
CA ASN A 117 5.80 6.45 20.66
C ASN A 117 6.64 5.18 20.55
N THR A 118 7.25 4.99 19.38
CA THR A 118 8.18 3.91 19.10
C THR A 118 9.60 4.46 19.11
N THR A 119 10.52 3.82 19.83
CA THR A 119 11.96 4.10 19.72
C THR A 119 12.60 3.00 18.89
N LEU A 120 13.47 3.39 17.95
CA LEU A 120 14.31 2.49 17.17
C LEU A 120 15.77 2.78 17.51
N ASN A 121 16.51 1.72 17.81
CA ASN A 121 17.94 1.73 18.03
C ASN A 121 18.60 0.84 16.97
N ILE A 122 19.64 1.35 16.31
CA ILE A 122 20.44 0.62 15.32
C ILE A 122 21.85 0.44 15.89
N PHE A 123 22.24 -0.81 16.11
CA PHE A 123 23.53 -1.20 16.63
C PHE A 123 24.39 -1.79 15.51
N SER A 124 25.70 -1.56 15.59
CA SER A 124 26.71 -2.20 14.75
C SER A 124 27.86 -2.59 15.66
N ASN A 125 28.22 -3.88 15.69
CA ASN A 125 29.18 -4.43 16.63
C ASN A 125 28.86 -4.06 18.10
N ASP A 126 27.59 -4.23 18.50
CA ASP A 126 27.04 -3.91 19.82
C ASP A 126 27.15 -2.42 20.24
N ILE A 127 27.58 -1.54 19.34
CA ILE A 127 27.66 -0.09 19.56
C ILE A 127 26.44 0.57 18.92
N LEU A 128 25.72 1.37 19.71
CA LEU A 128 24.60 2.18 19.23
C LEU A 128 25.13 3.25 18.25
N LYS A 129 24.73 3.13 16.97
CA LYS A 129 25.15 4.06 15.90
C LYS A 129 24.07 5.07 15.54
N LEU A 130 22.80 4.70 15.66
CA LEU A 130 21.67 5.58 15.37
C LEU A 130 20.50 5.29 16.30
N GLN A 131 19.84 6.35 16.76
CA GLN A 131 18.60 6.25 17.50
C GLN A 131 17.56 7.20 16.91
N ALA A 132 16.35 6.69 16.72
CA ALA A 132 15.20 7.43 16.23
C ALA A 132 14.00 7.21 17.15
N SER A 133 13.19 8.25 17.33
CA SER A 133 11.90 8.19 18.02
C SER A 133 10.80 8.62 17.06
N PHE A 134 9.79 7.79 16.93
CA PHE A 134 8.61 8.02 16.11
C PHE A 134 7.44 8.38 17.01
N GLN A 135 6.81 9.52 16.78
CA GLN A 135 5.62 9.97 17.49
C GLN A 135 4.48 10.16 16.51
N VAL A 136 3.38 9.44 16.68
CA VAL A 136 2.19 9.60 15.84
C VAL A 136 1.37 10.80 16.30
N LYS A 137 0.96 11.65 15.35
CA LYS A 137 -0.02 12.73 15.56
C LYS A 137 -1.16 12.57 14.55
N SER A 138 -2.34 12.25 15.05
CA SER A 138 -3.55 11.99 14.23
C SER A 138 -4.00 13.20 13.42
N GLU A 139 -3.67 14.40 13.88
CA GLU A 139 -4.11 15.66 13.27
C GLU A 139 -3.28 16.01 12.03
N LEU A 140 -2.10 15.40 11.87
CA LEU A 140 -1.26 15.61 10.70
C LEU A 140 -1.75 14.76 9.55
N ILE A 141 -2.04 15.43 8.43
CA ILE A 141 -2.50 14.83 7.19
C ILE A 141 -1.49 15.18 6.10
N ARG A 142 -0.99 14.17 5.39
CA ARG A 142 -0.19 14.38 4.19
C ARG A 142 -1.11 14.79 3.05
N GLU A 143 -0.71 15.82 2.30
CA GLU A 143 -1.31 16.04 0.99
C GLU A 143 -1.03 14.83 0.11
N HIS A 144 -2.06 14.36 -0.58
CA HIS A 144 -1.96 13.16 -1.39
C HIS A 144 -2.85 13.26 -2.63
N ALA A 145 -2.43 12.57 -3.68
CA ALA A 145 -3.32 12.23 -4.78
C ALA A 145 -4.17 11.01 -4.39
N SER A 146 -5.39 10.96 -4.92
CA SER A 146 -6.34 9.87 -4.68
C SER A 146 -6.78 9.25 -6.00
N PHE A 147 -6.68 7.93 -6.11
CA PHE A 147 -7.03 7.20 -7.33
C PHE A 147 -7.98 6.03 -7.08
N SER A 148 -8.84 5.77 -8.06
CA SER A 148 -9.63 4.54 -8.16
C SER A 148 -9.28 3.84 -9.45
N PHE A 149 -8.69 2.64 -9.36
CA PHE A 149 -8.28 1.87 -10.53
C PHE A 149 -9.37 0.94 -11.03
N ILE A 150 -9.60 1.01 -12.33
CA ILE A 150 -10.55 0.20 -13.08
C ILE A 150 -9.75 -0.57 -14.14
N ILE A 151 -9.67 -1.89 -13.97
CA ILE A 151 -8.87 -2.78 -14.81
C ILE A 151 -9.66 -3.15 -16.06
N ASN A 152 -9.17 -2.74 -17.23
CA ASN A 152 -9.72 -3.13 -18.52
C ASN A 152 -9.02 -4.38 -19.08
N ASN A 153 -9.65 -5.00 -20.09
CA ASN A 153 -9.14 -6.19 -20.78
C ASN A 153 -8.82 -7.39 -19.86
N PHE A 154 -9.49 -7.48 -18.71
CA PHE A 154 -9.24 -8.53 -17.72
C PHE A 154 -9.47 -9.95 -18.28
N SER A 155 -10.49 -10.13 -19.11
CA SER A 155 -10.80 -11.42 -19.76
C SER A 155 -9.75 -11.89 -20.77
N LYS A 156 -8.87 -11.00 -21.23
CA LYS A 156 -7.79 -11.31 -22.18
C LYS A 156 -6.47 -11.69 -21.50
N LEU A 157 -6.42 -11.63 -20.17
CA LEU A 157 -5.23 -11.95 -19.40
C LEU A 157 -5.05 -13.46 -19.26
N ASN A 158 -3.79 -13.89 -19.14
CA ASN A 158 -3.49 -15.25 -18.75
C ASN A 158 -3.73 -15.45 -17.24
N GLU A 159 -3.75 -16.71 -16.81
CA GLU A 159 -4.05 -17.07 -15.42
C GLU A 159 -3.07 -16.46 -14.42
N GLU A 160 -1.77 -16.41 -14.76
CA GLU A 160 -0.73 -15.81 -13.91
C GLU A 160 -1.01 -14.32 -13.63
N LYS A 161 -1.36 -13.53 -14.64
CA LYS A 161 -1.68 -12.10 -14.49
C LYS A 161 -2.98 -11.89 -13.73
N ILE A 162 -3.97 -12.75 -13.95
CA ILE A 162 -5.23 -12.74 -13.20
C ILE A 162 -4.95 -12.96 -11.71
N GLU A 163 -4.16 -13.98 -11.36
CA GLU A 163 -3.78 -14.27 -9.99
C GLU A 163 -3.00 -13.12 -9.35
N LYS A 164 -2.10 -12.48 -10.11
CA LYS A 164 -1.39 -11.29 -9.65
C LYS A 164 -2.34 -10.14 -9.29
N ILE A 165 -3.31 -9.84 -10.15
CA ILE A 165 -4.34 -8.81 -9.90
C ILE A 165 -5.17 -9.16 -8.66
N PHE A 166 -5.56 -10.42 -8.49
CA PHE A 166 -6.33 -10.84 -7.32
C PHE A 166 -5.53 -10.77 -6.01
N ARG A 167 -4.23 -11.11 -6.04
CA ARG A 167 -3.33 -11.00 -4.87
C ARG A 167 -2.94 -9.57 -4.53
N SER A 168 -3.15 -8.61 -5.43
CA SER A 168 -2.81 -7.22 -5.18
C SER A 168 -3.52 -6.68 -3.93
N THR A 169 -2.80 -5.92 -3.10
CA THR A 169 -3.36 -5.29 -1.89
C THR A 169 -4.08 -3.97 -2.18
N LEU A 170 -4.12 -3.56 -3.45
CA LEU A 170 -4.86 -2.38 -3.89
C LEU A 170 -6.36 -2.70 -4.04
N PRO A 171 -7.26 -1.73 -3.75
CA PRO A 171 -8.69 -1.89 -3.98
C PRO A 171 -8.98 -1.73 -5.48
N LEU A 172 -8.84 -2.82 -6.21
CA LEU A 172 -9.03 -2.84 -7.66
C LEU A 172 -10.48 -3.14 -8.02
N ASN A 173 -10.96 -2.46 -9.06
CA ASN A 173 -12.23 -2.71 -9.70
C ASN A 173 -12.00 -3.26 -11.11
N ILE A 174 -12.76 -4.26 -11.54
CA ILE A 174 -12.61 -4.89 -12.86
C ILE A 174 -13.72 -4.42 -13.79
N LEU A 175 -13.35 -3.91 -14.97
CA LEU A 175 -14.29 -3.48 -15.98
C LEU A 175 -14.76 -4.67 -16.81
N LEU A 176 -16.06 -4.94 -16.76
CA LEU A 176 -16.70 -6.01 -17.49
C LEU A 176 -17.65 -5.43 -18.55
N LYS A 177 -17.74 -6.09 -19.70
CA LYS A 177 -18.86 -5.88 -20.64
C LYS A 177 -19.97 -6.87 -20.29
N PRO A 178 -21.26 -6.49 -20.35
CA PRO A 178 -22.35 -7.44 -20.16
C PRO A 178 -22.22 -8.61 -21.14
N SER A 179 -22.16 -9.84 -20.63
CA SER A 179 -22.11 -11.07 -21.42
C SER A 179 -22.32 -12.28 -20.52
N ALA A 180 -22.61 -13.44 -21.11
CA ALA A 180 -22.67 -14.70 -20.37
C ALA A 180 -21.32 -15.09 -19.73
N GLN A 181 -20.20 -14.68 -20.35
CA GLN A 181 -18.86 -14.91 -19.79
C GLN A 181 -18.65 -14.08 -18.52
N SER A 182 -19.10 -12.83 -18.52
CA SER A 182 -19.00 -11.93 -17.38
C SER A 182 -19.74 -12.46 -16.16
N ASP A 183 -20.90 -13.10 -16.34
CA ASP A 183 -21.66 -13.71 -15.24
C ASP A 183 -20.83 -14.77 -14.46
N SER A 184 -20.01 -15.54 -15.18
CA SER A 184 -19.09 -16.52 -14.56
C SER A 184 -17.91 -15.85 -13.84
N LEU A 185 -17.42 -14.73 -14.37
CA LEU A 185 -16.28 -13.99 -13.81
C LEU A 185 -16.64 -13.27 -12.51
N ILE A 186 -17.87 -12.77 -12.35
CA ILE A 186 -18.33 -12.06 -11.14
C ILE A 186 -18.08 -12.90 -9.88
N ARG A 187 -18.34 -14.21 -9.94
CA ARG A 187 -18.10 -15.11 -8.80
C ARG A 187 -16.62 -15.17 -8.41
N LYS A 188 -15.72 -15.24 -9.41
CA LYS A 188 -14.27 -15.26 -9.18
C LYS A 188 -13.75 -13.92 -8.66
N ILE A 189 -14.32 -12.81 -9.14
CA ILE A 189 -13.99 -11.45 -8.69
C ILE A 189 -14.38 -11.28 -7.23
N SER A 190 -15.61 -11.66 -6.88
CA SER A 190 -16.17 -11.50 -5.54
C SER A 190 -15.45 -12.39 -4.52
N SER A 191 -15.13 -13.65 -4.87
CA SER A 191 -14.39 -14.55 -3.98
C SER A 191 -12.98 -14.05 -3.64
N ASN A 192 -12.38 -13.24 -4.53
CA ASN A 192 -11.08 -12.59 -4.32
C ASN A 192 -11.20 -11.19 -3.71
N LYS A 193 -12.37 -10.81 -3.17
CA LYS A 193 -12.64 -9.51 -2.54
C LYS A 193 -12.31 -8.32 -3.47
N LYS A 194 -12.48 -8.51 -4.78
CA LYS A 194 -12.42 -7.44 -5.77
C LYS A 194 -13.82 -7.00 -6.14
N THR A 195 -13.92 -5.84 -6.77
CA THR A 195 -15.18 -5.25 -7.20
C THR A 195 -15.22 -5.18 -8.72
N TYR A 196 -16.38 -4.92 -9.30
CA TYR A 196 -16.52 -4.77 -10.75
C TYR A 196 -17.35 -3.54 -11.13
N SER A 197 -17.21 -3.12 -12.38
CA SER A 197 -18.00 -2.08 -13.03
C SER A 197 -18.40 -2.55 -14.42
N ILE A 198 -19.46 -1.97 -14.98
CA ILE A 198 -20.02 -2.37 -16.26
C ILE A 198 -19.70 -1.32 -17.33
N LEU A 199 -19.10 -1.76 -18.43
CA LEU A 199 -18.91 -0.97 -19.64
C LEU A 199 -20.05 -1.26 -20.62
N ILE A 200 -20.78 -0.21 -20.99
CA ILE A 200 -21.78 -0.20 -22.04
C ILE A 200 -21.12 0.38 -23.30
N ASP A 201 -21.01 -0.44 -24.34
CA ASP A 201 -20.48 -0.04 -25.64
C ASP A 201 -21.21 -0.76 -26.79
N ASP A 202 -20.71 -0.61 -28.02
CA ASP A 202 -21.30 -1.24 -29.20
C ASP A 202 -20.94 -2.73 -29.36
N GLU A 203 -20.01 -3.23 -28.57
CA GLU A 203 -19.44 -4.58 -28.63
C GLU A 203 -19.97 -5.48 -27.50
N ILE A 204 -21.21 -5.23 -27.06
CA ILE A 204 -21.87 -6.07 -26.06
C ILE A 204 -22.30 -7.39 -26.70
N ASP A 205 -21.81 -8.49 -26.12
CA ASP A 205 -22.17 -9.84 -26.53
C ASP A 205 -23.47 -10.31 -25.88
N GLY A 206 -24.35 -10.92 -26.66
CA GLY A 206 -25.58 -11.54 -26.21
C GLY A 206 -26.82 -10.65 -26.38
N ASP A 207 -27.84 -11.21 -27.04
CA ASP A 207 -29.05 -10.48 -27.43
C ASP A 207 -29.80 -9.86 -26.24
N SER A 208 -29.71 -10.47 -25.05
CA SER A 208 -30.38 -10.00 -23.83
C SER A 208 -29.77 -8.74 -23.24
N TYR A 209 -28.52 -8.41 -23.58
CA TYR A 209 -27.83 -7.21 -23.09
C TYR A 209 -27.67 -6.14 -24.18
N LEU A 210 -28.03 -6.47 -25.42
CA LEU A 210 -27.77 -5.63 -26.57
C LEU A 210 -28.48 -4.28 -26.49
N LEU A 211 -27.71 -3.20 -26.65
CA LEU A 211 -28.18 -1.83 -26.70
C LEU A 211 -27.76 -1.20 -28.04
N LYS A 212 -28.66 -1.21 -29.02
CA LYS A 212 -28.44 -0.62 -30.34
C LYS A 212 -29.52 0.42 -30.69
N PRO A 213 -29.19 1.51 -31.41
CA PRO A 213 -30.14 2.55 -31.76
C PRO A 213 -31.38 2.07 -32.51
N GLU A 214 -31.25 1.01 -33.31
CA GLU A 214 -32.30 0.48 -34.17
C GLU A 214 -33.34 -0.37 -33.41
N LEU A 215 -33.05 -0.71 -32.14
CA LEU A 215 -33.95 -1.52 -31.33
C LEU A 215 -35.15 -0.71 -30.86
N SER A 216 -36.32 -1.36 -30.81
CA SER A 216 -37.52 -0.76 -30.23
C SER A 216 -37.29 -0.38 -28.76
N LYS A 217 -37.95 0.68 -28.28
CA LYS A 217 -37.92 1.09 -26.86
C LYS A 217 -38.27 -0.05 -25.91
N LYS A 218 -39.20 -0.93 -26.30
CA LYS A 218 -39.55 -2.13 -25.53
C LYS A 218 -38.34 -3.05 -25.38
N ARG A 219 -37.61 -3.33 -26.48
CA ARG A 219 -36.42 -4.18 -26.43
C ARG A 219 -35.30 -3.55 -25.62
N LEU A 220 -35.04 -2.25 -25.81
CA LEU A 220 -34.04 -1.51 -25.03
C LEU A 220 -34.35 -1.55 -23.53
N ARG A 221 -35.60 -1.32 -23.12
CA ARG A 221 -36.02 -1.43 -21.72
C ARG A 221 -35.76 -2.81 -21.13
N GLU A 222 -36.08 -3.87 -21.88
CA GLU A 222 -35.81 -5.23 -21.44
C GLU A 222 -34.31 -5.48 -21.29
N SER A 223 -33.48 -5.04 -22.25
CA SER A 223 -32.02 -5.16 -22.15
C SER A 223 -31.46 -4.44 -20.92
N ILE A 224 -31.92 -3.20 -20.67
CA ILE A 224 -31.52 -2.42 -19.49
C ILE A 224 -31.94 -3.14 -18.21
N ARG A 225 -33.16 -3.72 -18.17
CA ARG A 225 -33.63 -4.52 -17.04
C ARG A 225 -32.71 -5.72 -16.80
N TYR A 226 -32.36 -6.47 -17.84
CA TYR A 226 -31.43 -7.60 -17.73
C TYR A 226 -30.05 -7.19 -17.22
N ILE A 227 -29.49 -6.10 -17.74
CA ILE A 227 -28.21 -5.55 -17.26
C ILE A 227 -28.33 -5.18 -15.76
N SER A 228 -29.38 -4.46 -15.36
CA SER A 228 -29.54 -4.07 -13.95
C SER A 228 -29.73 -5.27 -13.01
N TRP A 229 -30.41 -6.32 -13.46
CA TRP A 229 -30.67 -7.51 -12.64
C TRP A 229 -29.42 -8.39 -12.54
N ASN A 230 -28.69 -8.59 -13.63
CA ASN A 230 -27.56 -9.53 -13.62
C ASN A 230 -26.29 -8.94 -13.00
N PHE A 231 -26.19 -7.61 -12.91
CA PHE A 231 -25.02 -6.91 -12.38
C PHE A 231 -25.37 -5.97 -11.20
N PRO A 232 -26.09 -6.44 -10.15
CA PRO A 232 -26.63 -5.56 -9.12
C PRO A 232 -25.56 -4.95 -8.20
N ASP A 233 -24.40 -5.61 -8.08
CA ASP A 233 -23.27 -5.17 -7.23
C ASP A 233 -22.23 -4.37 -8.02
N ALA A 234 -22.52 -3.97 -9.26
CA ALA A 234 -21.66 -3.13 -10.05
C ALA A 234 -21.46 -1.77 -9.35
N GLN A 235 -20.21 -1.38 -9.13
CA GLN A 235 -19.92 -0.12 -8.46
C GLN A 235 -20.13 1.09 -9.36
N LEU A 236 -19.93 0.92 -10.67
CA LEU A 236 -20.15 1.93 -11.69
C LEU A 236 -20.77 1.33 -12.94
N TYR A 237 -21.58 2.13 -13.64
CA TYR A 237 -21.98 1.89 -15.01
C TYR A 237 -21.39 2.98 -15.90
N ILE A 238 -20.51 2.56 -16.81
CA ILE A 238 -19.74 3.43 -17.67
C ILE A 238 -20.26 3.25 -19.08
N ILE A 239 -20.54 4.35 -19.79
CA ILE A 239 -20.92 4.31 -21.20
C ILE A 239 -19.81 4.88 -22.06
N ASN A 240 -19.46 4.14 -23.12
CA ASN A 240 -18.56 4.64 -24.15
C ASN A 240 -19.25 5.78 -24.91
N ASP A 241 -18.78 7.00 -24.71
CA ASP A 241 -19.31 8.21 -25.36
C ASP A 241 -18.99 8.29 -26.87
N LYS A 242 -18.13 7.41 -27.36
CA LYS A 242 -17.91 7.20 -28.80
C LYS A 242 -18.83 6.12 -29.40
N SER A 243 -19.65 5.46 -28.58
CA SER A 243 -20.56 4.41 -29.06
C SER A 243 -21.70 4.97 -29.91
N LYS A 244 -22.26 4.13 -30.78
CA LYS A 244 -23.45 4.46 -31.58
C LYS A 244 -24.65 4.73 -30.68
N ILE A 245 -24.82 3.95 -29.61
CA ILE A 245 -25.94 4.14 -28.69
C ILE A 245 -25.88 5.49 -27.98
N PHE A 246 -24.70 5.93 -27.52
CA PHE A 246 -24.54 7.23 -26.86
C PHE A 246 -24.83 8.40 -27.80
N ASN A 247 -24.36 8.31 -29.04
CA ASN A 247 -24.52 9.36 -30.05
C ASN A 247 -25.88 9.31 -30.80
N SER A 248 -26.84 8.51 -30.31
CA SER A 248 -28.14 8.32 -30.96
C SER A 248 -29.26 9.13 -30.31
N ALA A 249 -30.33 9.38 -31.08
CA ALA A 249 -31.54 10.03 -30.56
C ALA A 249 -32.23 9.22 -29.43
N VAL A 250 -32.00 7.91 -29.36
CA VAL A 250 -32.59 7.04 -28.32
C VAL A 250 -31.77 7.04 -27.02
N TYR A 251 -30.60 7.69 -26.98
CA TYR A 251 -29.76 7.71 -25.78
C TYR A 251 -30.47 8.32 -24.57
N ASN A 252 -31.23 9.41 -24.75
CA ASN A 252 -32.00 10.02 -23.66
C ASN A 252 -32.94 8.99 -22.99
N PHE A 253 -33.60 8.15 -23.80
CA PHE A 253 -34.43 7.07 -23.28
C PHE A 253 -33.61 6.03 -22.50
N VAL A 254 -32.44 5.63 -23.01
CA VAL A 254 -31.55 4.67 -22.33
C VAL A 254 -31.09 5.23 -20.98
N ARG A 255 -30.58 6.47 -20.97
CA ARG A 255 -30.15 7.16 -19.76
C ARG A 255 -31.27 7.24 -18.73
N ASP A 256 -32.46 7.65 -19.15
CA ASP A 256 -33.59 7.82 -18.24
C ASP A 256 -34.06 6.47 -17.68
N GLU A 257 -34.06 5.39 -18.47
CA GLU A 257 -34.38 4.04 -17.99
C GLU A 257 -33.34 3.52 -16.98
N PHE A 258 -32.04 3.79 -17.16
CA PHE A 258 -31.05 3.49 -16.10
C PHE A 258 -31.30 4.33 -14.84
N ASN A 259 -31.59 5.62 -15.00
CA ASN A 259 -31.88 6.52 -13.86
C ASN A 259 -33.12 6.10 -13.06
N THR A 260 -34.18 5.58 -13.70
CA THR A 260 -35.36 5.05 -12.97
C THR A 260 -35.03 3.89 -12.03
N ARG A 261 -33.87 3.26 -12.22
CA ARG A 261 -33.35 2.18 -11.39
C ARG A 261 -32.24 2.65 -10.44
N ASN A 262 -32.07 3.96 -10.27
CA ASN A 262 -31.01 4.61 -9.50
C ASN A 262 -29.59 4.27 -10.01
N ILE A 263 -29.45 4.03 -11.32
CA ILE A 263 -28.16 3.79 -11.95
C ILE A 263 -27.77 5.01 -12.78
N GLU A 264 -26.70 5.68 -12.37
CA GLU A 264 -26.09 6.77 -13.15
C GLU A 264 -25.15 6.19 -14.21
N LEU A 265 -25.31 6.62 -15.47
CA LEU A 265 -24.39 6.30 -16.55
C LEU A 265 -23.29 7.37 -16.65
N LEU A 266 -22.05 6.97 -16.42
CA LEU A 266 -20.90 7.86 -16.51
C LEU A 266 -20.23 7.77 -17.90
N PRO A 267 -20.04 8.88 -18.61
CA PRO A 267 -19.25 8.90 -19.84
C PRO A 267 -17.82 8.43 -19.62
N LEU A 268 -17.30 7.64 -20.56
CA LEU A 268 -15.93 7.12 -20.53
C LEU A 268 -14.88 8.24 -20.51
N THR A 269 -15.16 9.40 -21.11
CA THR A 269 -14.29 10.60 -21.06
C THR A 269 -14.08 11.17 -19.66
N ASN A 270 -14.92 10.84 -18.67
CA ASN A 270 -14.70 11.24 -17.28
C ASN A 270 -13.53 10.50 -16.61
N PHE A 271 -13.00 9.47 -17.27
CA PHE A 271 -11.96 8.60 -16.74
C PHE A 271 -10.63 8.88 -17.43
N ILE A 272 -9.55 8.84 -16.65
CA ILE A 272 -8.20 8.86 -17.21
C ILE A 272 -7.93 7.50 -17.81
N ASN A 273 -7.65 7.43 -19.12
CA ASN A 273 -7.30 6.19 -19.78
C ASN A 273 -5.78 6.05 -19.88
N ILE A 274 -5.22 5.02 -19.25
CA ILE A 274 -3.80 4.70 -19.30
C ILE A 274 -3.53 3.82 -20.51
N SER A 275 -2.51 4.19 -21.28
CA SER A 275 -2.10 3.46 -22.48
C SER A 275 -1.62 2.03 -22.19
N SER A 276 -1.62 1.18 -23.22
CA SER A 276 -0.93 -0.11 -23.19
C SER A 276 0.58 0.05 -23.39
N ASP A 277 1.01 1.17 -23.98
CA ASP A 277 2.42 1.54 -24.04
C ASP A 277 2.93 1.92 -22.64
N TYR A 278 4.06 1.34 -22.24
CA TYR A 278 4.54 1.46 -20.87
C TYR A 278 5.15 2.82 -20.58
N ASP A 279 5.90 3.39 -21.52
CA ASP A 279 6.59 4.67 -21.28
C ASP A 279 5.58 5.81 -21.26
N GLU A 280 4.58 5.76 -22.14
CA GLU A 280 3.42 6.64 -22.11
C GLU A 280 2.64 6.48 -20.80
N ALA A 281 2.36 5.24 -20.39
CA ALA A 281 1.63 4.95 -19.15
C ALA A 281 2.36 5.47 -17.90
N VAL A 282 3.68 5.28 -17.81
CA VAL A 282 4.51 5.82 -16.73
C VAL A 282 4.47 7.34 -16.72
N SER A 283 4.62 7.96 -17.89
CA SER A 283 4.65 9.43 -18.01
C SER A 283 3.31 10.03 -17.59
N LEU A 284 2.20 9.48 -18.09
CA LEU A 284 0.86 9.94 -17.74
C LEU A 284 0.55 9.72 -16.25
N LEU A 285 0.95 8.58 -15.71
CA LEU A 285 0.79 8.28 -14.29
C LEU A 285 1.55 9.28 -13.41
N LYS A 286 2.82 9.57 -13.72
CA LYS A 286 3.63 10.56 -12.98
C LYS A 286 2.97 11.93 -12.99
N PHE A 287 2.50 12.38 -14.15
CA PHE A 287 1.78 13.64 -14.28
C PHE A 287 0.58 13.73 -13.32
N TYR A 288 -0.24 12.68 -13.24
CA TYR A 288 -1.40 12.69 -12.34
C TYR A 288 -1.05 12.49 -10.87
N LEU A 289 0.02 11.76 -10.55
CA LEU A 289 0.52 11.63 -9.18
C LEU A 289 0.96 12.98 -8.61
N GLU A 290 1.60 13.82 -9.44
CA GLU A 290 2.08 15.15 -9.04
C GLU A 290 0.96 16.20 -9.10
N SER A 291 0.21 16.26 -10.21
CA SER A 291 -0.82 17.28 -10.40
C SER A 291 -2.10 17.04 -9.61
N GLY A 292 -2.31 15.83 -9.09
CA GLY A 292 -3.52 15.41 -8.37
C GLY A 292 -3.48 15.64 -6.86
N ILE A 293 -2.36 16.12 -6.31
CA ILE A 293 -2.19 16.37 -4.88
C ILE A 293 -3.21 17.42 -4.41
N GLY A 294 -3.96 17.10 -3.35
CA GLY A 294 -4.94 18.01 -2.73
C GLY A 294 -6.21 18.26 -3.55
N LYS A 295 -6.40 17.53 -4.66
CA LYS A 295 -7.56 17.67 -5.56
C LYS A 295 -8.54 16.52 -5.38
N GLN A 296 -9.72 16.67 -6.00
CA GLN A 296 -10.68 15.57 -6.15
C GLN A 296 -9.99 14.35 -6.77
N GLY A 297 -10.28 13.18 -6.21
CA GLY A 297 -9.70 11.93 -6.64
C GLY A 297 -10.15 11.55 -8.05
N LYS A 298 -9.29 10.81 -8.73
CA LYS A 298 -9.43 10.50 -10.16
C LYS A 298 -9.74 9.02 -10.37
N PHE A 299 -10.66 8.76 -11.29
CA PHE A 299 -10.89 7.40 -11.78
C PHE A 299 -9.94 7.13 -12.96
N VAL A 300 -9.25 6.01 -12.90
CA VAL A 300 -8.22 5.63 -13.86
C VAL A 300 -8.57 4.26 -14.44
N ILE A 301 -8.76 4.21 -15.75
CA ILE A 301 -8.91 2.97 -16.50
C ILE A 301 -7.53 2.54 -16.99
N ILE A 302 -7.14 1.30 -16.70
CA ILE A 302 -5.82 0.77 -17.03
C ILE A 302 -5.92 -0.66 -17.56
N PRO A 303 -5.21 -1.01 -18.64
CA PRO A 303 -5.08 -2.40 -19.07
C PRO A 303 -4.45 -3.28 -18.00
N GLY A 304 -5.01 -4.46 -17.77
CA GLY A 304 -4.51 -5.39 -16.76
C GLY A 304 -3.03 -5.79 -16.94
N ASP A 305 -2.56 -5.83 -18.20
CA ASP A 305 -1.14 -6.05 -18.50
C ASP A 305 -0.27 -4.89 -18.01
N THR A 306 -0.63 -3.66 -18.39
CA THR A 306 0.04 -2.43 -17.95
C THR A 306 0.02 -2.31 -16.43
N PHE A 307 -1.13 -2.57 -15.78
CA PHE A 307 -1.25 -2.55 -14.33
C PHE A 307 -0.24 -3.50 -13.67
N SER A 308 -0.13 -4.73 -14.18
CA SER A 308 0.78 -5.74 -13.66
C SER A 308 2.25 -5.29 -13.73
N ARG A 309 2.61 -4.45 -14.69
CA ARG A 309 3.95 -3.87 -14.85
C ARG A 309 4.18 -2.65 -13.96
N LEU A 310 3.13 -1.86 -13.71
CA LEU A 310 3.17 -0.64 -12.90
C LEU A 310 2.93 -0.86 -11.40
N GLU A 311 2.56 -2.07 -10.97
CA GLU A 311 2.19 -2.36 -9.58
C GLU A 311 3.24 -1.90 -8.56
N SER A 312 4.53 -2.12 -8.84
CA SER A 312 5.62 -1.67 -7.96
C SER A 312 5.62 -0.15 -7.77
N ILE A 313 5.36 0.62 -8.84
CA ILE A 313 5.25 2.07 -8.79
C ILE A 313 4.05 2.49 -7.92
N PHE A 314 2.91 1.82 -8.04
CA PHE A 314 1.74 2.12 -7.20
C PHE A 314 2.01 1.86 -5.72
N LEU A 315 2.69 0.75 -5.39
CA LEU A 315 3.04 0.41 -4.02
C LEU A 315 4.04 1.42 -3.42
N VAL A 316 5.04 1.86 -4.19
CA VAL A 316 5.96 2.93 -3.75
C VAL A 316 5.20 4.23 -3.49
N ASN A 317 4.29 4.62 -4.39
CA ASN A 317 3.49 5.83 -4.21
C ASN A 317 2.50 5.74 -3.04
N LYS A 318 2.01 4.53 -2.72
CA LYS A 318 1.22 4.28 -1.50
C LYS A 318 2.01 4.62 -0.25
N LEU A 319 3.30 4.26 -0.18
CA LEU A 319 4.17 4.61 0.94
C LEU A 319 4.36 6.13 1.05
N ARG A 320 4.51 6.81 -0.09
CA ARG A 320 4.57 8.28 -0.18
C ARG A 320 3.28 9.00 0.22
N GLY A 321 2.18 8.28 0.42
CA GLY A 321 0.92 8.82 0.92
C GLY A 321 -0.24 8.81 -0.09
N THR A 322 0.01 8.45 -1.35
CA THR A 322 -1.06 8.31 -2.35
C THR A 322 -2.10 7.32 -1.87
N LYS A 323 -3.38 7.71 -1.99
CA LYS A 323 -4.50 6.88 -1.56
C LYS A 323 -5.16 6.20 -2.75
N PHE A 324 -5.50 4.94 -2.54
CA PHE A 324 -6.21 4.12 -3.51
C PHE A 324 -7.52 3.69 -2.88
N TYR A 325 -8.62 3.92 -3.59
CA TYR A 325 -9.97 3.63 -3.12
C TYR A 325 -10.71 2.81 -4.17
N SER A 326 -11.72 2.07 -3.73
CA SER A 326 -12.69 1.51 -4.68
C SER A 326 -13.52 2.63 -5.32
N PRO A 327 -14.11 2.40 -6.51
CA PRO A 327 -14.94 3.39 -7.16
C PRO A 327 -16.04 4.01 -6.29
N SER A 328 -16.78 3.19 -5.53
CA SER A 328 -17.86 3.68 -4.68
C SER A 328 -17.34 4.57 -3.54
N GLU A 329 -16.20 4.21 -2.93
CA GLU A 329 -15.55 5.05 -1.91
C GLU A 329 -15.07 6.38 -2.51
N MET A 330 -14.50 6.33 -3.72
CA MET A 330 -14.02 7.52 -4.42
C MET A 330 -15.16 8.50 -4.75
N MET A 331 -16.31 7.99 -5.21
CA MET A 331 -17.50 8.83 -5.44
C MET A 331 -17.93 9.56 -4.17
N ARG A 332 -17.98 8.84 -3.04
CA ARG A 332 -18.34 9.42 -1.75
C ARG A 332 -17.36 10.53 -1.35
N ILE A 333 -16.05 10.27 -1.40
CA ILE A 333 -15.01 11.26 -1.09
C ILE A 333 -15.14 12.50 -1.97
N ASN A 334 -15.31 12.31 -3.28
CA ASN A 334 -15.45 13.43 -4.21
C ASN A 334 -16.73 14.24 -3.96
N SER A 335 -17.82 13.60 -3.52
CA SER A 335 -19.06 14.31 -3.15
C SER A 335 -18.89 15.15 -1.88
N GLU A 336 -18.19 14.63 -0.87
CA GLU A 336 -17.90 15.35 0.39
C GLU A 336 -17.01 16.58 0.11
N MET A 337 -16.01 16.44 -0.75
CA MET A 337 -15.14 17.56 -1.15
C MET A 337 -15.87 18.66 -1.95
N LYS A 338 -16.94 18.33 -2.68
CA LYS A 338 -17.75 19.33 -3.41
C LYS A 338 -18.63 20.17 -2.49
N VAL A 339 -18.98 19.66 -1.31
CA VAL A 339 -19.81 20.38 -0.33
C VAL A 339 -18.96 21.29 0.57
N ALA A 340 -17.67 20.97 0.74
CA ALA A 340 -16.74 21.74 1.57
C ALA A 340 -16.15 22.98 0.89
N ASN A 341 -16.24 23.08 -0.45
CA ASN A 341 -15.80 24.22 -1.27
C ASN A 341 -17.02 24.98 -1.77
#